data_AF-A0AB74BGT8-F1
#
_entry.id   AF-A0AB74BGT8-F1
#
_cell.length_a   1.000
_cell.length_b   1.000
_cell.length_c   1.000
_cell.angle_alpha   90.00
_cell.angle_beta   90.00
_cell.angle_gamma   90.00
#
_symmetry.space_group_name_H-M   'P 1'
#
loop_
_entity.id
_entity.type
_entity.pdbx_description
1 polymer ?
#
loop_
_entity_poly.entity_id
_entity_poly.type
_entity_poly.pdbx_seq_one_letter_code
_entity_poly.pdbx_strand_id
1 'polypeptide(L)'
;MIQSTENAGYGAYWLMVNGHSMTCTGNPSFPEGSLILVKPDAEVINGKFYVVEMLDSGDKTFKQYVEDAGYRYLRPLNEKYRTIEIDGNCRFIGRVVDARMSGL
;
A
#
# COMPACT_ATOMS: atom_id res chain seq x y z
N MET A 1 20.34 16.65 -0.71
CA MET A 1 18.88 16.41 -0.58
C MET A 1 18.49 15.42 -1.66
N ILE A 2 18.02 14.21 -1.31
CA ILE A 2 17.52 13.28 -2.33
C ILE A 2 16.06 13.67 -2.57
N GLN A 3 15.80 14.38 -3.67
CA GLN A 3 14.44 14.66 -4.12
C GLN A 3 13.82 13.36 -4.64
N SER A 4 12.65 13.02 -4.13
CA SER A 4 11.78 12.01 -4.75
C SER A 4 11.32 12.53 -6.09
N THR A 5 11.59 11.80 -7.17
CA THR A 5 11.23 12.19 -8.54
C THR A 5 9.73 12.02 -8.82
N GLU A 6 8.96 11.47 -7.88
CA GLU A 6 7.52 11.23 -8.08
C GLU A 6 6.68 12.41 -7.63
N ASN A 7 5.96 13.02 -8.58
CA ASN A 7 4.95 14.04 -8.30
C ASN A 7 3.74 13.39 -7.59
N ALA A 8 3.70 13.53 -6.27
CA ALA A 8 2.63 13.02 -5.43
C ALA A 8 1.28 13.76 -5.61
N GLY A 9 1.23 14.85 -6.38
CA GLY A 9 0.01 15.61 -6.64
C GLY A 9 -0.47 16.43 -5.44
N TYR A 10 -1.58 17.14 -5.64
CA TYR A 10 -2.24 17.90 -4.57
C TYR A 10 -2.91 16.94 -3.56
N GLY A 11 -2.82 17.27 -2.27
CA GLY A 11 -3.43 16.45 -1.21
C GLY A 11 -2.65 15.20 -0.82
N ALA A 12 -1.42 15.02 -1.29
CA ALA A 12 -0.55 13.93 -0.82
C ALA A 12 -0.24 14.05 0.67
N TYR A 13 -0.17 12.92 1.35
CA TYR A 13 0.12 12.87 2.79
C TYR A 13 0.96 11.64 3.15
N TRP A 14 1.72 11.77 4.24
CA TRP A 14 2.48 10.65 4.81
C TRP A 14 1.61 9.86 5.78
N LEU A 15 1.71 8.53 5.73
CA LEU A 15 1.18 7.64 6.76
C LEU A 15 2.31 6.81 7.36
N MET A 16 2.18 6.52 8.65
CA MET A 16 3.05 5.55 9.32
C MET A 16 2.48 4.14 9.13
N VAL A 17 3.33 3.21 8.73
CA VAL A 17 2.99 1.79 8.61
C VAL A 17 2.82 1.22 10.01
N ASN A 18 1.69 0.58 10.25
CA ASN A 18 1.37 -0.12 11.50
C ASN A 18 1.31 -1.64 11.25
N GLY A 19 1.95 -2.40 12.13
CA GLY A 19 2.03 -3.85 12.04
C GLY A 19 2.95 -4.37 10.94
N HIS A 20 2.99 -5.70 10.78
CA HIS A 20 4.04 -6.38 10.02
C HIS A 20 3.60 -7.00 8.68
N SER A 21 2.37 -6.72 8.23
CA SER A 21 1.83 -7.34 7.00
C SER A 21 2.61 -6.98 5.73
N MET A 22 3.37 -5.88 5.77
CA MET A 22 4.18 -5.40 4.64
C MET A 22 5.69 -5.52 4.91
N THR A 23 6.08 -6.17 6.01
CA THR A 23 7.47 -6.48 6.34
C THR A 23 7.88 -7.81 5.71
N CYS A 24 8.82 -7.81 4.78
CA CYS A 24 9.44 -9.03 4.26
C CYS A 24 10.97 -8.92 4.24
N THR A 25 11.64 -10.03 3.91
CA THR A 25 13.11 -10.12 3.77
C THR A 25 13.60 -9.63 2.40
N GLY A 26 12.70 -9.38 1.45
CA GLY A 26 13.00 -8.92 0.09
C GLY A 26 12.91 -7.41 -0.10
N ASN A 27 13.05 -6.97 -1.35
CA ASN A 27 12.85 -5.58 -1.77
C ASN A 27 11.67 -5.51 -2.77
N PRO A 28 10.66 -4.66 -2.56
CA PRO A 28 10.48 -3.76 -1.41
C PRO A 28 10.03 -4.48 -0.14
N SER A 29 10.28 -3.84 1.01
CA SER A 29 9.76 -4.20 2.33
C SER A 29 9.42 -2.91 3.08
N PHE A 30 8.30 -2.90 3.80
CA PHE A 30 7.82 -1.75 4.57
C PHE A 30 7.63 -2.18 6.03
N PRO A 31 8.71 -2.13 6.84
CA PRO A 31 8.63 -2.41 8.26
C PRO A 31 7.65 -1.49 9.00
N GLU A 32 7.11 -1.97 10.11
CA GLU A 32 6.36 -1.13 11.06
C GLU A 32 7.17 0.11 11.44
N GLY A 33 6.48 1.25 11.56
CA GLY A 33 7.10 2.54 11.83
C GLY A 33 7.64 3.26 10.60
N SER A 34 7.74 2.60 9.44
CA SER A 34 8.12 3.27 8.18
C SER A 34 7.06 4.31 7.77
N LEU A 35 7.48 5.37 7.08
CA LEU A 35 6.57 6.36 6.50
C LEU A 35 6.34 6.05 5.01
N ILE A 36 5.09 6.07 4.57
CA ILE A 36 4.70 5.92 3.16
C ILE A 36 4.02 7.19 2.67
N LEU A 37 4.40 7.68 1.48
CA LEU A 37 3.77 8.83 0.84
C LEU A 37 2.60 8.35 -0.01
N VAL A 38 1.40 8.78 0.36
CA VAL A 38 0.15 8.42 -0.31
C VAL A 38 -0.27 9.54 -1.24
N LYS A 39 -0.49 9.20 -2.51
CA LYS A 39 -1.11 10.05 -3.53
C LYS A 39 -2.60 9.69 -3.66
N PRO A 40 -3.53 10.58 -3.29
CA PRO A 40 -4.95 10.41 -3.55
C PRO A 40 -5.26 10.39 -5.05
N ASP A 41 -6.44 9.87 -5.41
CA ASP A 41 -7.00 9.89 -6.77
C ASP A 41 -6.02 9.38 -7.85
N ALA A 42 -5.21 8.40 -7.49
CA ALA A 42 -4.27 7.74 -8.39
C ALA A 42 -4.94 6.60 -9.16
N GLU A 43 -4.52 6.43 -10.41
CA GLU A 43 -4.86 5.26 -11.20
C GLU A 43 -4.43 3.97 -10.49
N VAL A 44 -5.32 2.96 -10.54
CA VAL A 44 -5.09 1.62 -10.00
C VAL A 44 -4.34 0.78 -11.03
N ILE A 45 -3.04 0.60 -10.77
CA ILE A 45 -2.08 -0.14 -11.58
C ILE A 45 -1.69 -1.43 -10.87
N ASN A 46 -1.76 -2.56 -11.59
CA ASN A 46 -1.32 -3.89 -11.14
C ASN A 46 0.14 -3.86 -10.64
N GLY A 47 0.40 -4.55 -9.53
CA GLY A 47 1.72 -4.66 -8.90
C GLY A 47 2.14 -3.46 -8.05
N LYS A 48 1.35 -2.38 -8.00
CA LYS A 48 1.64 -1.20 -7.15
C LYS A 48 0.99 -1.33 -5.77
N PHE A 49 1.36 -0.41 -4.88
CA PHE A 49 0.97 -0.45 -3.47
C PHE A 49 -0.08 0.60 -3.16
N TYR A 50 -1.07 0.24 -2.33
CA TYR A 50 -2.23 1.09 -2.06
C TYR A 50 -2.65 1.04 -0.60
N VAL A 51 -3.16 2.17 -0.14
CA VAL A 51 -4.01 2.22 1.06
C VAL A 51 -5.44 2.01 0.60
N VAL A 52 -6.10 1.03 1.21
CA VAL A 52 -7.43 0.58 0.83
C VAL A 52 -8.29 0.51 2.09
N GLU A 53 -9.55 0.89 1.99
CA GLU A 53 -10.55 0.75 3.03
C GLU A 53 -11.47 -0.41 2.70
N MET A 54 -11.65 -1.34 3.64
CA MET A 54 -12.62 -2.42 3.53
C MET A 54 -14.02 -1.85 3.82
N LEU A 55 -14.96 -2.03 2.90
CA LEU A 55 -16.29 -1.41 3.03
C LEU A 55 -17.12 -2.03 4.16
N ASP A 56 -16.90 -3.32 4.44
CA ASP A 56 -17.67 -4.05 5.45
C ASP A 56 -17.30 -3.66 6.89
N SER A 57 -16.02 -3.37 7.15
CA SER A 57 -15.52 -3.03 8.50
C SER A 57 -15.10 -1.58 8.68
N GLY A 58 -14.87 -0.84 7.60
CA GLY A 58 -14.24 0.50 7.62
C GLY A 58 -12.74 0.47 7.91
N ASP A 59 -12.13 -0.71 8.02
CA ASP A 59 -10.71 -0.85 8.31
C ASP A 59 -9.87 -0.42 7.11
N LYS A 60 -8.79 0.31 7.39
CA LYS A 60 -7.79 0.69 6.39
C LYS A 60 -6.61 -0.27 6.42
N THR A 61 -6.21 -0.75 5.25
CA THR A 61 -5.09 -1.66 5.08
C THR A 61 -4.12 -1.15 4.02
N PHE A 62 -2.85 -1.48 4.18
CA PHE A 62 -1.80 -1.18 3.21
C PHE A 62 -1.33 -2.50 2.58
N LYS A 63 -1.49 -2.65 1.26
CA LYS A 63 -1.21 -3.90 0.52
C LYS A 63 -0.74 -3.61 -0.90
N GLN A 64 -0.14 -4.62 -1.54
CA GLN A 64 0.10 -4.60 -2.98
C GLN A 64 -1.18 -5.00 -3.72
N TYR A 65 -1.59 -4.23 -4.73
CA TYR A 65 -2.64 -4.64 -5.63
C TYR A 65 -2.08 -5.61 -6.67
N VAL A 66 -2.75 -6.74 -6.86
CA VAL A 66 -2.37 -7.74 -7.87
C VAL A 66 -3.60 -8.13 -8.68
N GLU A 67 -3.49 -8.11 -10.01
CA GLU A 67 -4.43 -8.75 -10.91
C GLU A 67 -3.76 -9.97 -11.56
N ASP A 68 -4.42 -11.11 -11.49
CA ASP A 68 -3.96 -12.35 -12.12
C ASP A 68 -5.16 -13.17 -12.60
N ALA A 69 -5.09 -13.67 -13.84
CA ALA A 69 -6.16 -14.45 -14.50
C ALA A 69 -7.59 -13.84 -14.40
N GLY A 70 -7.71 -12.50 -14.35
CA GLY A 70 -8.98 -11.79 -14.21
C GLY A 70 -9.47 -11.60 -12.76
N TYR A 71 -8.77 -12.17 -11.78
CA TYR A 71 -9.01 -11.96 -10.37
C TYR A 71 -8.17 -10.82 -9.83
N ARG A 72 -8.66 -10.18 -8.77
CA ARG A 72 -8.05 -9.00 -8.15
C ARG A 72 -7.77 -9.28 -6.68
N TYR A 73 -6.61 -8.86 -6.19
CA TYR A 73 -6.13 -9.19 -4.86
C TYR A 73 -5.44 -8.01 -4.17
N LEU A 74 -5.56 -7.96 -2.85
CA LEU A 74 -4.69 -7.22 -1.95
C LEU A 74 -3.70 -8.20 -1.32
N ARG A 75 -2.48 -8.20 -1.85
CA ARG A 75 -1.40 -9.10 -1.44
C ARG A 75 -0.52 -8.43 -0.36
N PRO A 76 -0.37 -9.04 0.83
CA PRO A 76 0.68 -8.66 1.77
C PRO A 76 2.05 -9.05 1.23
N LEU A 77 3.10 -8.32 1.61
CA LEU A 77 4.47 -8.76 1.32
C LEU A 77 4.95 -9.82 2.31
N ASN A 78 4.38 -9.83 3.52
CA ASN A 78 4.65 -10.85 4.51
C ASN A 78 3.75 -12.07 4.29
N GLU A 79 4.33 -13.18 3.87
CA GLU A 79 3.63 -14.44 3.54
C GLU A 79 2.87 -15.06 4.72
N LYS A 80 3.16 -14.64 5.97
CA LYS A 80 2.39 -15.05 7.15
C LYS A 80 0.99 -14.43 7.20
N TYR A 81 0.73 -13.42 6.39
CA TYR A 81 -0.56 -12.74 6.31
C TYR A 81 -1.31 -13.21 5.07
N ARG A 82 -2.63 -13.30 5.19
CA ARG A 82 -3.50 -13.79 4.10
C ARG A 82 -3.64 -12.73 3.00
N THR A 83 -3.55 -13.17 1.74
CA THR A 83 -4.00 -12.40 0.57
C THR A 83 -5.52 -12.27 0.56
N ILE A 84 -6.01 -11.06 0.34
CA ILE A 84 -7.44 -10.76 0.32
C ILE A 84 -7.89 -10.68 -1.14
N GLU A 85 -8.92 -11.41 -1.52
CA GLU A 85 -9.56 -11.28 -2.83
C GLU A 85 -10.50 -10.06 -2.83
N ILE A 86 -10.50 -9.31 -3.93
CA ILE A 86 -11.33 -8.12 -4.12
C ILE A 86 -12.47 -8.46 -5.06
N ASP A 87 -13.68 -8.40 -4.55
CA ASP A 87 -14.94 -8.65 -5.27
C ASP A 87 -15.89 -7.44 -5.24
N GLY A 88 -15.34 -6.25 -4.97
CA GLY A 88 -16.11 -5.01 -4.79
C GLY A 88 -16.29 -4.60 -3.32
N ASN A 89 -15.74 -5.38 -2.39
CA ASN A 89 -15.75 -5.15 -0.94
C ASN A 89 -14.77 -4.07 -0.43
N CYS A 90 -14.14 -3.28 -1.30
CA CYS A 90 -13.14 -2.30 -0.88
C CYS A 90 -13.10 -1.02 -1.73
N ARG A 91 -12.54 0.04 -1.14
CA ARG A 91 -12.32 1.34 -1.77
C ARG A 91 -10.85 1.72 -1.72
N PHE A 92 -10.27 2.03 -2.87
CA PHE A 92 -8.91 2.55 -2.95
C PHE A 92 -8.88 4.00 -2.47
N ILE A 93 -8.07 4.27 -1.45
CA ILE A 93 -7.91 5.60 -0.87
C ILE A 93 -6.79 6.38 -1.56
N GLY A 94 -5.70 5.69 -1.89
CA GLY A 94 -4.58 6.29 -2.59
C GLY A 94 -3.44 5.32 -2.85
N ARG A 95 -2.59 5.69 -3.81
CA ARG A 95 -1.42 4.91 -4.19
C ARG A 95 -0.21 5.36 -3.40
N VAL A 96 0.60 4.41 -2.95
CA VAL A 96 1.90 4.69 -2.35
C VAL A 96 2.92 4.93 -3.45
N VAL A 97 3.54 6.11 -3.41
CA VAL A 97 4.48 6.61 -4.44
C VAL A 97 5.90 6.77 -3.91
N ASP A 98 6.07 6.79 -2.59
CA ASP A 98 7.38 6.86 -1.94
C ASP A 98 7.33 6.22 -0.55
N ALA A 99 8.47 5.83 -0.01
CA ALA A 99 8.60 5.36 1.35
C ALA A 99 9.93 5.78 1.97
N ARG A 100 9.88 6.13 3.26
CA ARG A 100 11.03 6.40 4.09
C ARG A 100 11.04 5.40 5.21
N MET A 101 12.03 4.52 5.22
CA MET A 101 12.27 3.66 6.37
C MET A 101 12.70 4.55 7.54
N SER A 102 12.05 4.39 8.68
CA SER A 102 12.48 5.05 9.91
C SER A 102 13.80 4.42 10.33
N GLY A 103 14.90 5.14 10.09
CA GLY A 103 16.20 4.81 10.66
C GLY A 103 16.16 5.11 12.15
N LEU A 104 16.77 4.23 12.94
CA LEU A 104 17.20 4.55 14.31
C LEU A 104 18.06 5.82 14.33
#